data_AF-A0A355FLX8-F1
#
_entry.id   AF-A0A355FLX8-F1
#
_cell.length_a   1.000
_cell.length_b   1.000
_cell.length_c   1.000
_cell.angle_alpha   90.00
_cell.angle_beta   90.00
_cell.angle_gamma   90.00
#
_symmetry.space_group_name_H-M   'P 1'
#
loop_
_entity.id
_entity.type
_entity.pdbx_description
1 polymer ?
#
loop_
_entity_poly.entity_id
_entity_poly.type
_entity_poly.pdbx_seq_one_letter_code
_entity_poly.pdbx_strand_id
1 'polypeptide(L)'
;MRPRKGLSQTLLMILLLNLPMVAVAKGEWRLDPVTAKLKWAEGEDRLLVGGGWGYYATDFRWTNDVRWRNPSSPSQPVYYQTQLRRRITNDWWVGTAGRYSTAPTCDFYWVELEAEKTLSKPVAV
;
A
#
# COMPACT_ATOMS: atom_id res chain seq x y z
N MET A 1 4.14 5.67 21.57
CA MET A 1 3.24 6.51 20.74
C MET A 1 1.81 6.03 20.97
N ARG A 2 0.89 6.88 21.46
CA ARG A 2 -0.53 6.52 21.56
C ARG A 2 -1.13 6.51 20.14
N PRO A 3 -1.91 5.50 19.73
CA PRO A 3 -2.59 5.52 18.45
C PRO A 3 -3.58 6.70 18.44
N ARG A 4 -3.47 7.58 17.43
CA ARG A 4 -4.41 8.69 17.23
C ARG A 4 -5.78 8.08 16.89
N LYS A 5 -6.81 8.31 17.73
CA LYS A 5 -8.11 7.61 17.68
C LYS A 5 -8.77 7.59 16.30
N GLY A 6 -8.66 8.67 15.53
CA GLY A 6 -9.22 8.77 14.16
C GLY A 6 -8.59 7.79 13.16
N LEU A 7 -7.32 7.41 13.36
CA LEU A 7 -6.60 6.49 12.47
C LEU A 7 -7.22 5.09 12.47
N SER A 8 -7.65 4.62 13.65
CA SER A 8 -8.28 3.29 13.78
C SER A 8 -9.62 3.22 13.07
N GLN A 9 -10.38 4.31 13.07
CA GLN A 9 -11.71 4.37 12.47
C GLN A 9 -11.63 4.41 10.94
N THR A 10 -10.73 5.21 10.37
CA THR A 10 -10.54 5.28 8.91
C THR A 10 -10.02 3.96 8.35
N LEU A 11 -9.02 3.35 9.01
CA LEU A 11 -8.49 2.06 8.59
C LEU A 11 -9.56 0.96 8.67
N LEU A 12 -10.36 0.96 9.75
CA LEU A 12 -11.45 0.01 9.95
C LEU A 12 -12.54 0.16 8.88
N MET A 13 -12.93 1.39 8.54
CA MET A 13 -13.92 1.61 7.47
C MET A 13 -13.39 1.13 6.11
N ILE A 14 -12.13 1.41 5.77
CA ILE A 14 -11.52 0.94 4.53
C ILE A 14 -11.48 -0.60 4.51
N LEU A 15 -11.12 -1.24 5.62
CA LEU A 15 -11.15 -2.70 5.72
C LEU A 15 -12.56 -3.27 5.52
N LEU A 16 -13.56 -2.73 6.24
CA LEU A 16 -14.94 -3.20 6.17
C LEU A 16 -15.56 -3.02 4.78
N LEU A 17 -15.23 -1.92 4.08
CA LEU A 17 -15.76 -1.65 2.75
C LEU A 17 -15.19 -2.60 1.68
N ASN A 18 -13.94 -3.06 1.86
CA ASN A 18 -13.20 -3.82 0.85
C ASN A 18 -13.17 -5.34 1.12
N LEU A 19 -13.38 -5.76 2.37
CA LEU A 19 -13.46 -7.18 2.79
C LEU A 19 -14.44 -8.02 1.94
N PRO A 20 -15.66 -7.55 1.61
CA PRO A 20 -16.60 -8.32 0.79
C PRO A 20 -16.08 -8.60 -0.63
N MET A 21 -15.34 -7.66 -1.23
CA MET A 21 -14.76 -7.86 -2.56
C MET A 21 -13.65 -8.91 -2.54
N VAL A 22 -12.89 -8.98 -1.46
CA VAL A 22 -11.84 -9.98 -1.24
C VAL A 22 -12.46 -11.36 -1.05
N ALA A 23 -13.55 -11.46 -0.30
CA ALA A 23 -14.22 -12.73 -0.01
C ALA A 23 -14.83 -13.41 -1.26
N VAL A 24 -15.20 -12.63 -2.28
CA VAL A 24 -15.80 -13.15 -3.52
C VAL A 24 -14.74 -13.47 -4.59
N ALA A 25 -13.56 -12.85 -4.49
CA ALA A 25 -12.48 -13.10 -5.43
C ALA A 25 -11.78 -14.45 -5.12
N LYS A 26 -11.57 -15.29 -6.12
CA LYS A 26 -10.72 -16.50 -6.00
C LYS A 26 -9.27 -16.13 -6.27
N GLY A 27 -8.52 -15.92 -5.20
CA GLY A 27 -7.13 -15.52 -5.25
C GLY A 27 -6.31 -16.04 -4.08
N GLU A 28 -5.08 -15.56 -4.00
CA GLU A 28 -4.09 -15.99 -3.01
C GLU A 28 -3.53 -14.80 -2.25
N TRP A 29 -3.29 -15.01 -0.95
CA TRP A 29 -2.48 -14.09 -0.17
C TRP A 29 -1.01 -14.32 -0.49
N ARG A 30 -0.30 -13.23 -0.78
CA ARG A 30 1.14 -13.23 -1.04
C ARG A 30 1.79 -12.17 -0.17
N LEU A 31 2.96 -12.51 0.36
CA LEU A 31 3.83 -11.56 1.02
C LEU A 31 4.77 -10.98 -0.03
N ASP A 32 4.86 -9.65 -0.08
CA ASP A 32 5.86 -8.98 -0.90
C ASP A 32 7.21 -9.03 -0.15
N PRO A 33 8.35 -8.99 -0.87
CA PRO A 33 9.66 -9.11 -0.24
C PRO A 33 9.86 -8.08 0.87
N VAL A 34 10.22 -8.57 2.06
CA VAL A 34 10.61 -7.71 3.18
C VAL A 34 11.99 -7.13 2.88
N THR A 35 12.08 -5.80 2.88
CA THR A 35 13.32 -5.06 2.68
C THR A 35 13.79 -4.46 3.99
N ALA A 36 14.94 -4.90 4.49
CA ALA A 36 15.62 -4.29 5.62
C ALA A 36 16.93 -3.64 5.13
N LYS A 37 17.11 -2.35 5.39
CA LYS A 37 18.32 -1.62 5.05
C LYS A 37 18.85 -0.93 6.30
N LEU A 38 20.05 -1.35 6.70
CA LEU A 38 20.83 -0.69 7.73
C LEU A 38 21.85 0.23 7.03
N LYS A 39 21.90 1.49 7.44
CA LYS A 39 22.97 2.41 7.04
C LYS A 39 23.68 2.90 8.29
N TRP A 40 24.99 2.67 8.33
CA TRP A 40 25.89 3.20 9.34
C TRP A 40 26.69 4.34 8.71
N ALA A 41 26.60 5.52 9.30
CA ALA A 41 27.45 6.67 9.00
C ALA A 41 27.85 7.28 10.34
N GLU A 42 29.07 7.80 10.45
CA GLU A 42 29.58 8.43 11.68
C GLU A 42 28.56 9.46 12.22
N GLY A 43 27.89 9.11 13.32
CA GLY A 43 26.92 9.98 14.00
C GLY A 43 25.43 9.66 13.81
N GLU A 44 25.02 8.77 12.89
CA GLU A 44 23.61 8.36 12.77
C GLU A 44 23.42 6.91 12.30
N ASP A 45 22.91 6.07 13.20
CA ASP A 45 22.37 4.76 12.85
C ASP A 45 20.99 4.92 12.21
N ARG A 46 20.86 4.49 10.95
CA ARG A 46 19.59 4.53 10.21
C ARG A 46 19.13 3.12 9.89
N LEU A 47 18.02 2.71 10.52
CA LEU A 47 17.32 1.46 10.20
C LEU A 47 16.08 1.77 9.37
N LEU A 48 15.98 1.16 8.19
CA LEU A 48 14.79 1.19 7.34
C LEU A 48 14.27 -0.23 7.19
N VAL A 49 12.99 -0.45 7.50
CA VAL A 49 12.30 -1.72 7.35
C VAL A 49 11.07 -1.47 6.51
N GLY A 50 10.89 -2.22 5.44
CA GLY A 50 9.71 -2.16 4.60
C GLY A 50 9.25 -3.56 4.23
N GLY A 51 7.97 -3.69 3.93
CA GLY A 51 7.40 -4.94 3.48
C GLY A 51 5.97 -4.69 3.04
N GLY A 52 5.45 -5.64 2.27
CA GLY A 52 4.09 -5.57 1.78
C GLY A 52 3.42 -6.92 1.83
N TRP A 53 2.11 -6.90 1.67
CA TRP A 53 1.32 -8.09 1.47
C TRP A 53 0.13 -7.75 0.62
N GLY A 54 -0.38 -8.74 -0.10
CA GLY A 54 -1.58 -8.53 -0.88
C GLY A 54 -2.35 -9.78 -1.18
N TYR A 55 -3.60 -9.58 -1.58
CA TYR A 55 -4.47 -10.59 -2.12
C TYR A 55 -4.54 -10.45 -3.64
N TYR A 56 -4.30 -11.53 -4.34
CA TYR A 56 -4.11 -11.55 -5.79
C TYR A 56 -5.07 -12.54 -6.43
N ALA A 57 -5.99 -12.03 -7.23
CA ALA A 57 -6.87 -12.81 -8.10
C ALA A 57 -6.76 -12.31 -9.55
N THR A 58 -7.35 -13.05 -10.49
CA THR A 58 -7.28 -12.72 -11.93
C THR A 58 -7.78 -11.31 -12.27
N ASP A 59 -8.86 -10.89 -11.60
CA ASP A 59 -9.59 -9.64 -11.86
C ASP A 59 -9.61 -8.71 -10.65
N PHE A 60 -8.82 -9.01 -9.63
CA PHE A 60 -8.81 -8.27 -8.38
C PHE A 60 -7.44 -8.31 -7.73
N ARG A 61 -6.99 -7.17 -7.21
CA ARG A 61 -5.76 -7.06 -6.45
C ARG A 61 -5.97 -6.13 -5.27
N TRP A 62 -5.57 -6.56 -4.09
CA TRP A 62 -5.50 -5.72 -2.92
C TRP A 62 -4.10 -5.78 -2.35
N THR A 63 -3.33 -4.71 -2.46
CA THR A 63 -1.96 -4.64 -1.95
C THR A 63 -1.86 -3.66 -0.80
N ASN A 64 -0.98 -3.97 0.14
CA ASN A 64 -0.71 -3.16 1.31
C ASN A 64 0.80 -3.09 1.47
N ASP A 65 1.33 -1.90 1.67
CA ASP A 65 2.76 -1.63 1.85
C ASP A 65 2.98 -0.85 3.13
N VAL A 66 3.98 -1.29 3.90
CA VAL A 66 4.47 -0.59 5.07
C VAL A 66 5.92 -0.22 4.85
N ARG A 67 6.27 1.02 5.22
CA ARG A 67 7.66 1.44 5.40
C ARG A 67 7.80 2.09 6.76
N TRP A 68 8.75 1.59 7.53
CA TRP A 68 9.15 2.10 8.81
C TRP A 68 10.63 2.50 8.80
N ARG A 69 10.97 3.51 9.58
CA ARG A 69 12.33 4.03 9.70
C ARG A 69 12.58 4.59 11.09
N ASN A 70 13.80 4.43 11.59
CA ASN A 70 14.31 5.13 12.75
C ASN A 70 15.72 5.71 12.47
N PRO A 71 15.96 7.01 12.66
CA PRO A 71 14.97 8.09 12.92
C PRO A 71 14.14 8.42 11.67
N SER A 72 12.88 8.84 11.85
CA SER A 72 12.02 9.29 10.74
C SER A 72 12.40 10.70 10.26
N SER A 73 12.21 11.01 8.98
CA SER A 73 12.47 12.36 8.44
C SER A 73 11.36 12.81 7.50
N PRO A 74 11.15 14.13 7.29
CA PRO A 74 10.15 14.64 6.35
C PRO A 74 10.35 14.15 4.92
N SER A 75 11.60 13.97 4.48
CA SER A 75 11.95 13.45 3.15
C SER A 75 11.75 11.94 2.99
N GLN A 76 11.64 11.20 4.10
CA GLN A 76 11.50 9.74 4.12
C GLN A 76 10.58 9.34 5.29
N PRO A 77 9.27 9.63 5.19
CA PRO A 77 8.33 9.37 6.26
C PRO A 77 8.09 7.86 6.42
N VAL A 78 7.64 7.49 7.62
CA VAL A 78 7.02 6.18 7.86
C VAL A 78 5.68 6.19 7.13
N TYR A 79 5.33 5.15 6.39
CA TYR A 79 4.03 5.12 5.71
C TYR A 79 3.37 3.75 5.75
N TYR A 80 2.05 3.80 5.66
CA TYR A 80 1.19 2.69 5.30
C TYR A 80 0.46 3.08 4.01
N GLN A 81 0.47 2.21 3.02
CA GLN A 81 -0.30 2.36 1.79
C GLN A 81 -1.16 1.13 1.60
N THR A 82 -2.38 1.33 1.14
CA THR A 82 -3.28 0.27 0.67
C THR A 82 -3.76 0.65 -0.72
N GLN A 83 -3.84 -0.32 -1.62
CA GLN A 83 -4.37 -0.13 -2.95
C GLN A 83 -5.29 -1.29 -3.30
N LEU A 84 -6.51 -0.95 -3.68
CA LEU A 84 -7.49 -1.88 -4.22
C LEU A 84 -7.57 -1.65 -5.73
N ARG A 85 -7.50 -2.71 -6.52
CA ARG A 85 -7.71 -2.67 -7.97
C ARG A 85 -8.65 -3.78 -8.37
N ARG A 86 -9.58 -3.48 -9.28
CA ARG A 86 -10.53 -4.43 -9.84
C ARG A 86 -10.61 -4.24 -11.34
N ARG A 87 -10.64 -5.35 -12.06
CA ARG A 87 -10.93 -5.35 -13.49
C ARG A 87 -12.43 -5.19 -13.72
N ILE A 88 -12.82 -4.20 -14.52
CA ILE A 88 -14.23 -3.92 -14.87
C ILE A 88 -14.57 -4.38 -16.29
N THR A 89 -13.58 -4.41 -17.19
CA THR A 89 -13.66 -5.02 -18.52
C THR A 89 -12.30 -5.65 -18.84
N ASN A 90 -12.18 -6.49 -19.87
CA ASN A 90 -10.94 -7.23 -20.18
C ASN A 90 -9.65 -6.40 -20.05
N ASP A 91 -9.68 -5.17 -20.56
CA ASP A 91 -8.51 -4.30 -20.58
C ASP A 91 -8.55 -3.18 -19.55
N TRP A 92 -9.65 -2.99 -18.81
CA TRP A 92 -9.79 -1.86 -17.89
C TRP A 92 -9.76 -2.29 -16.44
N TRP A 93 -8.86 -1.64 -15.70
CA TRP A 93 -8.78 -1.66 -14.26
C TRP A 93 -9.27 -0.34 -13.69
N VAL A 94 -10.00 -0.43 -12.59
CA VAL A 94 -10.27 0.71 -11.71
C VAL A 94 -9.67 0.41 -10.36
N GLY A 95 -9.18 1.43 -9.69
CA GLY A 95 -8.54 1.26 -8.39
C GLY A 95 -8.71 2.46 -7.49
N THR A 96 -8.55 2.19 -6.21
CA THR A 96 -8.47 3.19 -5.16
C THR A 96 -7.18 2.94 -4.40
N ALA A 97 -6.38 3.98 -4.24
CA ALA A 97 -5.17 3.94 -3.45
C ALA A 97 -5.30 4.93 -2.30
N GLY A 98 -4.85 4.53 -1.13
CA GLY A 98 -4.76 5.39 0.04
C GLY A 98 -3.40 5.24 0.68
N ARG A 99 -2.76 6.36 1.01
CA ARG A 99 -1.51 6.34 1.78
C ARG A 99 -1.64 7.28 2.97
N TYR A 100 -1.18 6.78 4.10
CA TYR A 100 -0.94 7.54 5.30
C TYR A 100 0.55 7.55 5.58
N SER A 101 1.13 8.73 5.79
CA SER A 101 2.57 8.87 6.09
C SER A 101 2.77 9.77 7.31
N THR A 102 3.73 9.44 8.16
CA THR A 102 4.10 10.22 9.34
C THR A 102 5.57 10.63 9.27
N ALA A 103 5.80 11.91 9.49
CA ALA A 103 7.09 12.53 9.70
C ALA A 103 7.14 13.13 11.12
N PRO A 104 8.33 13.48 11.66
CA PRO A 104 8.44 14.04 13.01
C PRO A 104 7.52 15.24 13.29
N THR A 105 7.22 16.04 12.26
CA THR A 105 6.47 17.31 12.41
C THR A 105 5.09 17.31 11.76
N CYS A 106 4.77 16.37 10.87
CA CYS A 106 3.52 16.38 10.10
C CYS A 106 3.04 14.97 9.75
N ASP A 107 1.72 14.82 9.65
CA ASP A 107 1.06 13.65 9.05
C ASP A 107 0.58 14.02 7.65
N PHE A 108 0.72 13.10 6.70
CA PHE A 108 0.25 13.25 5.33
C PHE A 108 -0.74 12.14 5.01
N TYR A 109 -1.87 12.50 4.42
CA TYR A 109 -2.85 11.55 3.91
C TYR A 109 -3.20 11.92 2.48
N TRP A 110 -3.35 10.90 1.63
CA TRP A 110 -3.93 11.08 0.31
C TRP A 110 -4.75 9.86 -0.08
N VAL A 111 -5.75 10.10 -0.92
CA VAL A 111 -6.57 9.08 -1.57
C VAL A 111 -6.58 9.41 -3.06
N GLU A 112 -6.33 8.40 -3.89
CA GLU A 112 -6.32 8.52 -5.34
C GLU A 112 -7.26 7.48 -5.93
N LEU A 113 -7.97 7.89 -6.99
CA LEU A 113 -8.79 7.01 -7.80
C LEU A 113 -8.09 6.88 -9.15
N GLU A 114 -7.82 5.64 -9.56
CA GLU A 114 -7.12 5.34 -10.80
C GLU A 114 -8.03 4.57 -11.74
N ALA A 115 -7.98 4.90 -13.03
CA ALA A 115 -8.53 4.08 -14.10
C ALA A 115 -7.41 3.80 -15.10
N GLU A 116 -7.03 2.53 -15.25
CA GLU A 116 -5.89 2.11 -16.05
C GLU A 116 -6.35 1.12 -17.12
N LYS A 117 -5.98 1.37 -18.38
CA LYS A 117 -6.17 0.40 -19.46
C LYS A 117 -4.89 -0.40 -19.64
N THR A 118 -4.91 -1.71 -19.38
CA THR A 118 -3.81 -2.60 -19.75
C THR A 118 -3.66 -2.60 -21.27
N LEU A 119 -2.47 -2.23 -21.77
CA LEU A 119 -2.15 -2.33 -23.20
C LEU A 119 -2.35 -3.77 -23.64
N SER A 120 -3.14 -3.97 -24.71
CA SER A 120 -3.24 -5.25 -25.40
C SER A 120 -1.84 -5.75 -25.71
N LYS A 121 -1.55 -7.03 -25.41
CA LYS A 121 -0.26 -7.69 -25.70
C LYS A 121 0.28 -7.17 -27.04
N PRO A 122 1.57 -6.79 -27.14
CA PRO A 122 2.14 -6.51 -28.45
C PRO A 122 1.88 -7.73 -29.32
N VAL A 123 1.19 -7.52 -30.44
CA VAL A 123 1.06 -8.54 -31.48
C VAL A 123 2.49 -8.83 -31.90
N ALA A 124 2.97 -10.04 -31.62
CA ALA A 124 4.27 -10.49 -32.09
C ALA A 124 4.24 -10.36 -33.63
N VAL A 125 5.13 -9.53 -34.16
CA VAL A 125 5.45 -9.45 -35.59
C VAL A 125 6.46 -10.54 -35.91
#